data_AF-A0A1T0AVM6-F1
#
_entry.id   AF-A0A1T0AVM6-F1
#
_cell.length_a   1.000
_cell.length_b   1.000
_cell.length_c   1.000
_cell.angle_alpha   90.00
_cell.angle_beta   90.00
_cell.angle_gamma   90.00
#
_symmetry.space_group_name_H-M   'P 1'
#
loop_
_entity.id
_entity.type
_entity.pdbx_description
1 polymer ?
#
loop_
_entity_poly.entity_id
_entity_poly.type
_entity_poly.pdbx_seq_one_letter_code
_entity_poly.pdbx_strand_id
1 'polypeptide(L)' 'MKVHITLLCLADYLPQKWQPSSHHPLVEEIQQNAIKAWDKREPSETAVRFMQQMSERHFRFLNVSQKNANTLVVSRT' A
#
# COMPACT_ATOMS: atom_id res chain seq x y z
N MET A 1 -4.73 2.12 -13.19
CA MET A 1 -5.30 2.08 -11.82
C MET A 1 -4.47 2.98 -10.92
N LYS A 2 -5.07 3.86 -10.11
CA LYS A 2 -4.38 4.76 -9.17
C LYS A 2 -4.38 4.15 -7.77
N VAL A 3 -3.25 4.19 -7.07
CA VAL A 3 -3.15 3.69 -5.68
C VAL A 3 -2.88 4.87 -4.74
N HIS A 4 -3.72 5.00 -3.73
CA HIS A 4 -3.57 5.98 -2.65
C HIS A 4 -3.13 5.27 -1.38
N ILE A 5 -1.96 5.61 -0.87
CA ILE A 5 -1.42 5.04 0.36
C ILE A 5 -1.66 6.04 1.49
N THR A 6 -2.33 5.61 2.55
CA THR A 6 -2.53 6.45 3.72
C THR A 6 -1.21 6.68 4.46
N LEU A 7 -0.99 7.88 4.98
CA LEU A 7 0.27 8.26 5.65
C LEU A 7 0.59 7.34 6.84
N LEU A 8 -0.43 6.88 7.56
CA LEU A 8 -0.29 5.96 8.71
C LEU A 8 0.33 4.60 8.33
N CYS A 9 0.29 4.21 7.05
CA CYS A 9 1.01 3.02 6.58
C CYS A 9 2.52 3.21 6.65
N LEU A 10 2.99 4.44 6.51
CA LEU A 10 4.40 4.78 6.35
C LEU A 10 4.97 5.56 7.54
N ALA A 11 4.14 6.10 8.44
CA ALA A 11 4.55 7.06 9.47
C ALA A 11 5.77 6.63 10.30
N ASP A 12 5.91 5.34 10.61
CA ASP A 12 7.04 4.78 11.36
C ASP A 12 8.35 4.67 10.54
N TYR A 13 8.27 4.88 9.22
CA TYR A 13 9.32 4.63 8.23
C TYR A 13 9.58 5.85 7.32
N LEU A 14 8.82 6.93 7.48
CA LEU A 14 9.08 8.17 6.76
C LEU A 14 10.25 8.89 7.43
N PRO A 15 11.26 9.34 6.67
CA PRO A 15 12.33 10.14 7.24
C PRO A 15 11.76 11.46 7.80
N GLN A 16 12.44 12.04 8.79
CA GLN A 16 12.02 13.29 9.46
C GLN A 16 11.81 14.46 8.49
N LYS A 17 12.42 14.39 7.29
CA LYS A 17 12.22 15.32 6.16
C LYS A 17 11.67 14.56 4.95
N TRP A 18 10.57 13.85 5.13
CA TRP A 18 9.91 13.19 4.02
C TRP A 18 9.42 14.22 3.02
N GLN A 19 9.97 14.13 1.80
CA GLN A 19 9.42 14.83 0.65
C GLN A 19 8.52 13.84 -0.09
N PRO A 20 7.25 14.22 -0.36
CA PRO A 20 6.34 13.42 -1.18
C PRO A 20 6.78 13.51 -2.65
N SER A 21 7.97 13.03 -2.97
CA SER A 21 8.29 12.69 -4.36
C SER A 21 7.65 11.34 -4.65
N SER A 22 7.05 11.22 -5.83
CA SER A 22 6.40 10.02 -6.35
C SER A 22 7.36 8.82 -6.52
N HIS A 23 8.63 8.96 -6.14
CA HIS A 23 9.76 8.10 -6.47
C HIS A 23 10.42 7.45 -5.25
N HIS A 24 9.75 7.43 -4.10
CA HIS A 24 10.28 6.70 -2.96
C HIS A 24 10.14 5.18 -3.22
N PRO A 25 11.22 4.38 -3.22
CA PRO A 25 11.16 2.97 -3.61
C PRO A 25 10.12 2.15 -2.83
N LEU A 26 10.00 2.39 -1.52
CA LEU A 26 8.98 1.76 -0.67
C LEU A 26 7.54 2.08 -1.11
N VAL A 27 7.29 3.32 -1.57
CA VAL A 27 5.95 3.73 -2.04
C VAL A 27 5.63 3.00 -3.33
N GLU A 28 6.56 2.96 -4.29
CA GLU A 28 6.40 2.24 -5.55
C GLU A 28 6.16 0.74 -5.31
N GLU A 29 6.93 0.13 -4.39
CA GLU A 29 6.78 -1.27 -4.03
C GLU A 29 5.39 -1.57 -3.43
N ILE A 30 4.93 -0.74 -2.49
CA ILE A 30 3.59 -0.87 -1.90
C ILE A 30 2.51 -0.74 -2.97
N GLN A 31 2.67 0.17 -3.93
CA GLN A 31 1.72 0.32 -5.03
C GLN A 31 1.66 -0.94 -5.89
N GLN A 32 2.81 -1.49 -6.27
CA GLN A 32 2.87 -2.72 -7.06
C GLN A 32 2.27 -3.91 -6.32
N ASN A 33 2.59 -4.08 -5.04
CA ASN A 33 2.07 -5.16 -4.21
C ASN A 33 0.56 -5.03 -3.99
N ALA A 34 0.06 -3.81 -3.77
CA ALA A 34 -1.38 -3.54 -3.65
C ALA A 34 -2.14 -3.88 -4.95
N ILE A 35 -1.62 -3.52 -6.12
CA ILE A 35 -2.21 -3.87 -7.42
C ILE A 35 -2.24 -5.39 -7.59
N LYS A 36 -1.09 -6.07 -7.37
CA LYS A 36 -1.00 -7.53 -7.49
C LYS A 36 -1.96 -8.26 -6.54
N ALA A 37 -2.08 -7.79 -5.30
CA ALA A 37 -3.00 -8.36 -4.33
C ALA A 37 -4.46 -8.14 -4.73
N TRP A 38 -4.78 -6.94 -5.21
CA TRP A 38 -6.13 -6.61 -5.67
C TRP A 38 -6.55 -7.41 -6.92
N ASP A 39 -5.64 -7.63 -7.87
CA ASP A 39 -5.94 -8.37 -9.10
C ASP A 39 -6.10 -9.88 -8.85
N LYS A 40 -5.48 -10.42 -7.79
CA LYS A 40 -5.56 -11.83 -7.39
C LYS A 40 -6.73 -12.15 -6.46
N ARG A 41 -7.50 -11.14 -6.06
CA ARG A 41 -8.58 -11.28 -5.09
C ARG A 41 -9.73 -12.10 -5.64
N GLU A 42 -10.52 -12.69 -4.74
CA GLU A 42 -11.81 -13.25 -5.11
C GLU A 42 -12.80 -12.13 -5.48
N PRO A 43 -13.63 -12.27 -6.53
CA PRO A 43 -14.52 -11.20 -6.97
C PRO A 43 -15.46 -10.64 -5.88
N SER A 44 -15.75 -11.41 -4.84
CA SER A 44 -16.58 -11.04 -3.69
C SER A 44 -15.82 -10.25 -2.61
N GLU A 45 -14.48 -10.20 -2.65
CA GLU A 45 -13.68 -9.50 -1.65
C GLU A 45 -13.75 -7.99 -1.84
N THR A 46 -14.13 -7.30 -0.76
CA THR A 46 -14.19 -5.83 -0.69
C THR A 46 -12.87 -5.21 -0.23
N ALA A 47 -12.00 -6.00 0.39
CA ALA A 47 -10.65 -5.65 0.78
C ALA A 47 -9.77 -6.91 0.82
N VAL A 48 -8.48 -6.75 0.56
CA VAL A 48 -7.50 -7.83 0.54
C VAL A 48 -6.30 -7.42 1.38
N ARG A 49 -5.76 -8.36 2.14
CA ARG A 49 -4.55 -8.15 2.93
C ARG A 49 -3.32 -8.65 2.17
N PHE A 50 -2.23 -7.88 2.22
CA PHE A 50 -0.92 -8.32 1.74
C PHE A 50 0.17 -7.96 2.74
N MET A 51 1.27 -8.71 2.67
CA MET A 51 2.46 -8.45 3.49
C MET A 51 3.41 -7.54 2.72
N GLN A 52 3.88 -6.49 3.37
CA GLN A 52 4.86 -5.54 2.84
C GLN A 52 6.13 -5.58 3.69
N GLN A 53 7.29 -5.64 3.03
CA GLN A 53 8.56 -5.39 3.69
C GLN A 53 8.78 -3.88 3.83
N MET A 54 8.93 -3.39 5.06
CA MET A 54 9.15 -1.96 5.35
C MET A 54 10.65 -1.63 5.49
N SER A 55 11.45 -2.62 5.92
CA SER A 55 12.92 -2.56 6.00
C SER A 55 13.49 -3.99 6.09
N GLU A 56 14.81 -4.18 6.15
CA GLU A 56 15.48 -5.49 6.16
C GLU A 56 14.90 -6.50 7.18
N ARG A 57 14.37 -6.02 8.31
CA ARG A 57 13.87 -6.86 9.40
C ARG A 57 12.43 -6.55 9.83
N HIS A 58 11.74 -5.69 9.11
CA HIS A 58 10.37 -5.31 9.49
C HIS A 58 9.41 -5.53 8.34
N PHE A 59 8.36 -6.28 8.63
CA PHE A 59 7.22 -6.52 7.75
C PHE A 59 5.96 -5.96 8.38
N ARG A 60 5.02 -5.50 7.56
CA ARG A 60 3.68 -5.11 8.00
C ARG A 60 2.63 -5.70 7.10
N PHE A 61 1.49 -6.02 7.68
CA PHE A 61 0.28 -6.31 6.92
C PHE A 61 -0.41 -5.00 6.55
N LEU A 62 -0.71 -4.84 5.28
CA LEU A 62 -1.47 -3.74 4.73
C LEU A 62 -2.75 -4.28 4.10
N ASN A 63 -3.82 -3.52 4.18
CA ASN A 63 -5.07 -3.80 3.48
C ASN A 63 -5.20 -2.90 2.26
N VAL A 64 -5.56 -3.49 1.13
CA VAL A 64 -5.97 -2.77 -0.07
C VAL A 64 -7.48 -2.93 -0.27
N SER A 65 -8.16 -1.82 -0.54
CA SER A 65 -9.59 -1.80 -0.86
C SER A 65 -9.84 -0.83 -2.02
N GLN A 66 -10.95 -1.00 -2.74
CA GLN A 66 -11.32 -0.10 -3.83
C GLN A 66 -12.21 1.02 -3.30
N LYS A 67 -11.76 2.27 -3.48
CA LYS A 67 -12.56 3.46 -3.15
C LYS A 67 -13.51 3.84 -4.27
N ASN A 68 -13.08 3.64 -5.51
CA ASN A 68 -13.89 3.85 -6.72
C ASN A 68 -13.30 3.03 -7.87
N ALA A 69 -13.99 3.01 -9.03
CA ALA A 69 -13.62 2.19 -10.19
C ALA A 69 -12.12 2.19 -10.54
N ASN A 70 -11.44 3.32 -10.38
CA ASN A 70 -10.03 3.48 -10.76
C ASN A 70 -9.06 3.72 -9.60
N THR A 71 -9.52 3.69 -8.34
CA THR A 71 -8.70 4.05 -7.17
C THR A 71 -8.71 2.96 -6.12
N LEU A 72 -7.52 2.46 -5.81
CA LEU A 72 -7.25 1.62 -4.65
C LEU A 72 -6.75 2.46 -3.48
N VAL A 73 -7.11 2.04 -2.27
CA VAL A 73 -6.66 2.64 -1.01
C VAL A 73 -5.92 1.59 -0.21
N VAL A 74 -4.70 1.93 0.18
CA VAL A 74 -3.86 1.13 1.08
C VAL A 74 -3.91 1.73 2.47
N SER A 75 -4.28 0.89 3.43
CA SER A 75 -4.40 1.23 4.85
C SER A 75 -3.66 0.22 5.71
N ARG A 76 -3.23 0.66 6.89
CA ARG A 76 -2.76 -0.23 7.95
C ARG A 76 -3.99 -0.92 8.54
N THR A 77 -3.92 -2.23 8.78
CA THR A 77 -5.00 -2.89 9.53
C THR A 77 -4.95 -2.57 11.01
#